data_AF-A0A7Y0X6D1-F1
#
_entry.id   AF-A0A7Y0X6D1-F1
#
_cell.length_a   1.000
_cell.length_b   1.000
_cell.length_c   1.000
_cell.angle_alpha   90.00
_cell.angle_beta   90.00
_cell.angle_gamma   90.00
#
_symmetry.space_group_name_H-M   'P 1'
#
loop_
_entity.id
_entity.type
_entity.pdbx_description
1 polymer ?
#
loop_
_entity_poly.entity_id
_entity_poly.type
_entity_poly.pdbx_seq_one_letter_code
_entity_poly.pdbx_strand_id
1 'polypeptide(L)' 'GENGRLYSIDRDPQAIAEAGKINDPRFTIIHGPFSGIAEYAEEYGLVGKVDGVLLDLGVSSPQLDDAERGFSFMKDGPLD' A
#
# COMPACT_ATOMS: atom_id res chain seq x y z
N GLY A 1 10.29 -16.79 2.81
CA GLY A 1 10.73 -17.80 3.79
C GLY A 1 10.56 -17.29 5.21
N GLU A 2 10.85 -18.09 6.23
CA GLU A 2 10.64 -17.74 7.65
C GLU A 2 11.43 -16.50 8.10
N ASN A 3 12.60 -16.25 7.51
CA ASN A 3 13.43 -15.07 7.81
C ASN A 3 13.15 -13.84 6.94
N GLY A 4 12.23 -13.95 5.97
CA GLY A 4 11.88 -12.83 5.10
C GLY A 4 11.08 -11.78 5.85
N ARG A 5 11.18 -10.52 5.41
CA ARG A 5 10.34 -9.42 5.91
C ARG A 5 9.70 -8.70 4.73
N LEU A 6 8.46 -8.24 4.92
CA LEU A 6 7.71 -7.51 3.92
C LEU A 6 7.28 -6.16 4.51
N TYR A 7 7.78 -5.09 3.89
CA TYR A 7 7.34 -3.72 4.13
C TYR A 7 6.49 -3.30 2.95
N SER A 8 5.24 -2.92 3.22
CA SER A 8 4.27 -2.47 2.22
C SER A 8 3.93 -1.01 2.46
N ILE A 9 3.68 -0.26 1.39
CA ILE A 9 3.33 1.15 1.44
C ILE A 9 2.05 1.33 0.64
N ASP A 10 1.04 1.96 1.24
CA ASP A 10 -0.16 2.37 0.51
C ASP A 10 -0.63 3.74 1.03
N ARG A 11 -1.20 4.57 0.15
CA ARG A 11 -1.78 5.86 0.52
C ARG A 11 -3.26 5.76 0.89
N ASP A 12 -3.91 4.68 0.46
CA ASP A 12 -5.34 4.45 0.61
C ASP A 12 -5.68 3.94 2.01
N PRO A 13 -6.45 4.68 2.83
CA PRO A 13 -6.85 4.23 4.16
C PRO A 13 -7.58 2.88 4.18
N GLN A 14 -8.32 2.52 3.11
CA GLN A 14 -8.98 1.22 3.02
C GLN A 14 -7.94 0.10 2.89
N ALA A 15 -6.92 0.29 2.06
CA ALA A 15 -5.83 -0.68 1.93
C ALA A 15 -5.07 -0.86 3.25
N ILE A 16 -4.85 0.22 4.00
CA ILE A 16 -4.25 0.16 5.34
C ILE A 16 -5.13 -0.64 6.32
N ALA A 17 -6.44 -0.41 6.30
CA ALA A 17 -7.37 -1.13 7.17
C ALA A 17 -7.41 -2.63 6.86
N GLU A 18 -7.39 -3.01 5.58
CA GLU A 18 -7.32 -4.41 5.16
C GLU A 18 -5.97 -5.06 5.51
N ALA A 19 -4.86 -4.38 5.21
CA ALA A 19 -3.52 -4.84 5.55
C ALA A 19 -3.31 -4.99 7.08
N GLY A 20 -3.94 -4.14 7.89
CA GLY A 20 -3.93 -4.23 9.34
C GLY A 20 -4.56 -5.51 9.92
N LYS A 21 -5.32 -6.26 9.11
CA LYS A 21 -5.88 -7.56 9.51
C LYS A 21 -4.84 -8.70 9.41
N ILE A 22 -3.70 -8.47 8.76
CA ILE A 22 -2.63 -9.46 8.61
C ILE A 22 -1.90 -9.60 9.95
N ASN A 23 -2.02 -10.77 10.57
CA ASN A 23 -1.32 -11.11 11.80
C ASN A 23 -0.06 -11.94 11.52
N ASP A 24 0.97 -11.30 10.98
CA ASP A 24 2.29 -11.90 10.75
C ASP A 24 3.39 -10.92 11.23
N PRO A 25 4.27 -11.32 12.17
CA PRO A 25 5.33 -10.45 12.68
C PRO A 25 6.37 -10.02 11.63
N ARG A 26 6.36 -10.66 10.45
CA ARG A 26 7.25 -10.32 9.32
C ARG A 26 6.65 -9.25 8.41
N PHE A 27 5.39 -8.90 8.59
CA PHE A 27 4.67 -7.93 7.79
C PHE A 27 4.63 -6.57 8.48
N THR A 28 4.83 -5.51 7.70
CA THR A 28 4.68 -4.13 8.15
C THR A 28 3.99 -3.33 7.05
N ILE A 29 2.93 -2.60 7.42
CA ILE A 29 2.22 -1.69 6.53
C ILE A 29 2.51 -0.24 6.94
N ILE A 30 2.87 0.58 5.96
CA ILE A 30 3.16 2.02 6.12
C ILE A 30 2.08 2.79 5.38
N HIS A 31 1.44 3.73 6.06
CA HIS A 31 0.46 4.63 5.45
C HIS A 31 1.15 5.86 4.87
N GLY A 32 1.18 5.98 3.56
CA GLY A 32 1.80 7.11 2.87
C GLY A 32 1.99 6.88 1.37
N PRO A 33 2.44 7.90 0.62
CA PRO A 33 2.76 7.72 -0.80
C PRO A 33 4.05 6.91 -0.97
N PHE A 34 4.12 6.06 -1.99
CA PHE A 34 5.36 5.33 -2.31
C PHE A 34 6.55 6.26 -2.64
N SER A 35 6.29 7.54 -2.97
CA SER A 35 7.35 8.53 -3.18
C SER A 35 8.19 8.80 -1.92
N GLY A 36 7.66 8.48 -0.72
CA GLY A 36 8.36 8.56 0.55
C GLY A 36 9.24 7.34 0.89
N ILE A 37 9.47 6.43 -0.06
CA ILE A 37 10.17 5.16 0.18
C ILE A 37 11.57 5.34 0.78
N ALA A 38 12.27 6.43 0.45
CA ALA A 38 13.60 6.70 0.98
C ALA A 38 13.55 7.03 2.48
N GLU A 39 12.63 7.90 2.88
CA GLU A 39 12.41 8.30 4.26
C GLU A 39 11.97 7.10 5.11
N TYR A 40 11.07 6.26 4.60
CA TYR A 40 10.66 5.04 5.29
C TYR A 40 11.81 4.03 5.42
N ALA A 41 12.64 3.89 4.38
CA ALA A 41 13.80 3.01 4.47
C ALA A 41 14.81 3.48 5.53
N GLU A 42 14.97 4.79 5.73
CA GLU A 42 15.77 5.34 6.83
C GLU A 42 15.12 5.07 8.19
N GLU A 43 13.83 5.38 8.35
CA GLU A 43 13.07 5.20 9.60
C GLU A 43 13.12 3.76 10.11
N TYR A 44 12.94 2.78 9.21
CA TYR A 44 12.97 1.36 9.55
C TYR A 44 14.38 0.73 9.49
N GLY A 45 15.42 1.52 9.22
CA GLY A 45 16.81 1.06 9.18
C GLY A 45 17.10 0.04 8.07
N LEU A 46 16.41 0.17 6.94
CA LEU A 46 16.44 -0.71 5.76
C LEU A 46 17.42 -0.25 4.66
N VAL A 47 18.01 0.94 4.76
CA VAL A 47 18.98 1.46 3.78
C VAL A 47 20.10 0.44 3.55
N GLY A 48 20.28 0.02 2.28
CA GLY A 48 21.27 -0.97 1.87
C GLY A 48 20.95 -2.43 2.25
N LYS A 49 19.74 -2.73 2.75
CA LYS A 49 19.31 -4.06 3.21
C LYS A 49 18.08 -4.61 2.48
N VAL A 50 17.61 -3.91 1.45
CA VAL A 50 16.44 -4.31 0.66
C VAL A 50 16.88 -5.27 -0.45
N ASP A 51 16.36 -6.49 -0.42
CA ASP A 51 16.67 -7.52 -1.44
C ASP A 51 15.88 -7.32 -2.74
N GLY A 52 14.76 -6.59 -2.70
CA GLY A 52 13.92 -6.35 -3.87
C GLY A 52 12.78 -5.37 -3.59
N VAL A 53 12.29 -4.75 -4.66
CA VAL A 53 11.15 -3.81 -4.62
C VAL A 53 10.15 -4.23 -5.70
N LEU A 54 8.87 -4.27 -5.33
CA LEU A 54 7.75 -4.48 -6.24
C LEU A 54 6.87 -3.23 -6.23
N LEU A 55 6.57 -2.69 -7.40
CA LEU A 55 5.62 -1.60 -7.59
C LEU A 55 4.56 -2.07 -8.59
N ASP A 56 3.33 -2.21 -8.10
CA ASP A 56 2.15 -2.39 -8.95
C ASP A 56 1.49 -1.02 -9.12
N LEU A 57 1.66 -0.42 -10.31
CA LEU A 57 1.25 0.95 -10.58
C LEU A 57 -0.14 0.97 -11.23
N GLY A 58 -1.05 1.74 -10.65
CA GLY A 58 -2.40 1.90 -11.16
C GLY A 58 -3.38 2.20 -10.04
N VAL A 59 -4.66 1.94 -10.32
CA VAL A 59 -5.74 1.97 -9.34
C VAL A 59 -6.13 0.55 -8.98
N SER A 60 -6.50 0.33 -7.72
CA SER A 60 -6.92 -0.99 -7.23
C SER A 60 -8.34 -1.33 -7.70
N SER A 61 -8.70 -2.61 -7.76
CA SER A 61 -10.07 -3.02 -8.10
C SER A 61 -11.13 -2.41 -7.15
N PRO A 62 -10.93 -2.35 -5.82
CA PRO A 62 -11.84 -1.64 -4.92
C PRO A 62 -12.05 -0.16 -5.29
N GLN A 63 -11.02 0.53 -5.82
CA GLN A 63 -11.14 1.90 -6.30
C GLN A 63 -12.07 2.02 -7.51
N LEU A 64 -12.04 1.04 -8.41
CA LEU A 64 -12.89 1.01 -9.61
C LEU A 64 -14.31 0.49 -9.35
N ASP A 65 -14.44 -0.44 -8.41
CA ASP A 65 -15.71 -1.11 -8.10
C ASP A 65 -16.61 -0.28 -7.19
N ASP A 66 -16.03 0.52 -6.31
CA ASP A 66 -16.75 1.44 -5.43
C ASP A 66 -17.05 2.76 -6.15
N ALA A 67 -18.32 2.96 -6.52
CA ALA A 67 -18.77 4.14 -7.25
C ALA A 67 -18.59 5.43 -6.45
N GLU A 68 -18.66 5.35 -5.11
CA GLU A 68 -18.50 6.52 -4.23
C GLU A 68 -17.10 7.14 -4.30
N ARG A 69 -16.14 6.43 -4.92
CA ARG A 69 -14.76 6.88 -5.05
C ARG A 69 -14.47 7.66 -6.34
N GLY A 70 -15.46 7.81 -7.23
CA GLY A 70 -15.35 8.67 -8.42
C GLY A 70 -14.44 8.15 -9.54
N PHE A 71 -13.86 6.95 -9.44
CA PHE A 71 -13.03 6.36 -10.50
C PHE A 71 -13.82 5.57 -11.55
N SER A 72 -15.12 5.33 -11.32
CA SER A 72 -15.96 4.57 -12.25
C SER A 72 -16.61 5.49 -13.29
N PHE A 73 -16.37 5.22 -14.58
CA PHE A 73 -17.11 5.86 -15.68
C PHE A 73 -18.47 5.19 -15.96
N MET A 74 -18.73 4.02 -15.35
CA MET A 74 -19.91 3.19 -15.60
C MET A 74 -20.96 3.31 -14.50
N LYS A 75 -20.55 3.69 -13.28
CA LYS A 75 -21.44 3.86 -12.12
C LYS A 75 -21.43 5.33 -11.72
N ASP A 76 -22.61 5.89 -11.48
CA ASP A 76 -22.76 7.27 -11.01
C ASP A 76 -22.20 7.40 -9.59
N GLY A 77 -21.40 8.44 -9.35
CA GLY A 77 -20.72 8.70 -8.09
C GLY A 77 -20.12 10.12 -8.04
N PRO A 78 -19.75 10.63 -6.86
CA PRO A 78 -19.13 11.94 -6.73
C PRO A 78 -17.76 11.97 -7.43
N LEU A 79 -17.41 13.15 -7.97
CA LEU A 79 -16.08 13.39 -8.55
C LEU A 79 -15.13 13.76 -7.41
N ASP A 80 -14.44 12.77 -6.87
CA ASP A 80 -13.42 12.87 -5.80
C ASP A 80 -12.02 13.10 -6.39
#